data_AF-A0A522UUL2-F1
#
_entry.id   AF-A0A522UUL2-F1
#
_cell.length_a   1.000
_cell.length_b   1.000
_cell.length_c   1.000
_cell.angle_alpha   90.00
_cell.angle_beta   90.00
_cell.angle_gamma   90.00
#
_symmetry.space_group_name_H-M   'P 1'
#
loop_
_entity.id
_entity.type
_entity.pdbx_description
1 polymer ?
#
loop_
_entity_poly.entity_id
_entity_poly.type
_entity_poly.pdbx_seq_one_letter_code
_entity_poly.pdbx_strand_id
1 'polypeptide(L)' 'MAVYGDALTTSYQQGKQAGESGNLDALAKAIDAYHASNDKFPASLEEVKPLVGSGLDLSRYAYDPATGKVTLKPN' A
#
# COMPACT_ATOMS: atom_id res chain seq x y z
N MET A 1 -14.11 -12.10 -33.44
CA MET A 1 -14.87 -11.78 -32.21
C MET A 1 -13.93 -12.06 -31.02
N ALA A 2 -13.07 -11.09 -30.68
CA ALA A 2 -11.96 -11.24 -29.72
C ALA A 2 -12.11 -10.31 -28.50
N VAL A 3 -13.34 -10.00 -28.11
CA VAL A 3 -13.65 -9.03 -27.03
C VAL A 3 -13.64 -9.65 -25.62
N TYR A 4 -13.45 -10.96 -25.49
CA TYR A 4 -13.46 -11.64 -24.19
C TYR A 4 -12.08 -11.72 -23.50
N GLY A 5 -10.97 -11.50 -24.21
CA GLY A 5 -9.62 -11.52 -23.63
C GLY A 5 -9.17 -10.17 -23.06
N ASP A 6 -9.48 -9.08 -23.76
CA ASP A 6 -9.09 -7.72 -23.37
C ASP A 6 -9.85 -7.24 -22.12
N ALA A 7 -11.17 -7.44 -22.07
CA ALA A 7 -11.99 -6.96 -20.96
C ALA A 7 -11.58 -7.58 -19.61
N LEU A 8 -11.22 -8.87 -19.58
CA LEU A 8 -10.73 -9.55 -18.37
C LEU A 8 -9.34 -9.04 -17.96
N THR A 9 -8.47 -8.76 -18.92
CA THR A 9 -7.12 -8.25 -18.66
C THR A 9 -7.18 -6.81 -18.11
N THR A 10 -7.98 -5.95 -18.72
CA THR A 10 -8.15 -4.55 -18.29
C THR A 10 -8.81 -4.46 -16.91
N SER A 11 -9.87 -5.23 -16.66
CA SER A 11 -10.55 -5.20 -15.36
C SER A 11 -9.70 -5.80 -14.23
N TYR A 12 -8.90 -6.83 -14.51
CA TYR A 12 -7.95 -7.37 -13.54
C TYR A 12 -6.81 -6.40 -13.21
N GLN A 13 -6.27 -5.71 -14.22
CA GLN A 13 -5.22 -4.69 -14.01
C GLN A 13 -5.77 -3.46 -13.28
N GLN A 14 -6.96 -2.97 -13.65
CA GLN A 14 -7.60 -1.84 -12.96
C GLN A 14 -7.97 -2.19 -11.52
N GLY A 15 -8.51 -3.39 -11.27
CA GLY A 15 -8.81 -3.87 -9.92
C GLY A 15 -7.56 -3.97 -9.04
N LYS A 16 -6.44 -4.44 -9.60
CA LYS A 16 -5.14 -4.45 -8.91
C LYS A 16 -4.62 -3.05 -8.61
N GLN A 17 -4.60 -2.15 -9.59
CA GLN A 17 -4.13 -0.78 -9.41
C GLN A 17 -4.98 0.00 -8.40
N ALA A 18 -6.30 -0.17 -8.43
CA ALA A 18 -7.20 0.45 -7.48
C ALA A 18 -6.99 -0.11 -6.05
N GLY A 19 -6.82 -1.42 -5.91
CA GLY A 19 -6.50 -2.06 -4.63
C GLY A 19 -5.13 -1.67 -4.07
N GLU A 20 -4.10 -1.58 -4.91
CA GLU A 20 -2.75 -1.16 -4.54
C GLU A 20 -2.71 0.32 -4.13
N SER A 21 -3.49 1.17 -4.81
CA SER A 21 -3.61 2.59 -4.49
C SER A 21 -4.37 2.82 -3.18
N GLY A 22 -5.47 2.08 -2.94
CA GLY A 22 -6.21 2.13 -1.67
C GLY A 22 -5.37 1.66 -0.48
N ASN A 23 -4.54 0.63 -0.69
CA ASN A 23 -3.62 0.13 0.32
C ASN A 23 -2.46 1.10 0.60
N LEU A 24 -1.92 1.78 -0.42
CA LEU A 24 -0.93 2.85 -0.23
C LEU A 24 -1.49 3.99 0.62
N ASP A 25 -2.72 4.43 0.36
CA ASP A 25 -3.38 5.48 1.13
C ASP A 25 -3.59 5.06 2.59
N ALA A 26 -4.03 3.81 2.81
CA ALA A 26 -4.18 3.24 4.15
C ALA A 26 -2.84 3.19 4.91
N LEU A 27 -1.76 2.75 4.25
CA LEU A 27 -0.41 2.73 4.83
C LEU A 27 0.07 4.15 5.17
N ALA A 28 -0.08 5.10 4.24
CA ALA A 28 0.30 6.48 4.46
C ALA A 28 -0.44 7.09 5.67
N LYS A 29 -1.75 6.88 5.77
CA LYS A 29 -2.55 7.32 6.93
C LYS A 29 -2.13 6.65 8.22
N ALA A 30 -1.81 5.36 8.19
CA ALA A 30 -1.37 4.64 9.38
C ALA A 30 0.01 5.12 9.86
N ILE A 31 0.92 5.42 8.93
CA ILE A 31 2.22 6.03 9.21
C ILE A 31 2.05 7.41 9.83
N ASP A 32 1.18 8.24 9.26
CA ASP A 32 0.88 9.59 9.76
C ASP A 32 0.27 9.54 11.18
N ALA A 33 -0.68 8.64 11.41
CA ALA A 33 -1.27 8.41 12.73
C ALA A 33 -0.24 7.92 13.76
N TYR A 34 0.67 7.03 13.37
CA TYR A 34 1.77 6.58 14.22
C TYR A 34 2.71 7.75 14.55
N HIS A 35 3.07 8.56 13.55
CA HIS A 35 3.90 9.75 13.71
C HIS A 35 3.27 10.77 14.65
N ALA A 36 1.98 11.08 14.46
CA ALA A 36 1.23 11.98 15.34
C ALA A 36 1.17 11.49 16.80
N SER A 37 1.23 10.17 17.02
CA SER A 37 1.16 9.58 18.36
C SER A 37 2.53 9.44 19.04
N ASN A 38 3.61 9.32 18.27
CA ASN A 38 4.95 8.99 18.78
C ASN A 38 6.01 10.08 18.51
N ASP A 39 5.64 11.16 17.82
CA ASP A 39 6.53 12.23 17.34
C ASP A 39 7.68 11.70 16.44
N LYS A 40 7.51 10.50 15.89
CA LYS A 40 8.50 9.81 15.06
C LYS A 40 7.83 8.89 14.05
N PHE A 41 8.42 8.76 12.89
CA PHE A 41 7.96 7.78 11.90
C PHE A 41 8.24 6.36 12.40
N PRO A 42 7.35 5.39 12.08
CA PRO A 42 7.59 4.00 12.40
C PRO A 42 8.88 3.52 11.72
N ALA A 43 9.64 2.64 12.38
CA ALA A 43 10.88 2.12 11.80
C ALA A 43 10.63 1.22 10.59
N SER A 44 9.46 0.56 10.57
CA SER A 44 9.04 -0.38 9.52
C SER A 44 7.52 -0.37 9.38
N LEU A 45 7.02 -0.78 8.21
CA LEU A 45 5.58 -0.97 7.99
C LEU A 45 4.94 -1.99 8.94
N GLU A 46 5.74 -2.85 9.58
CA GLU A 46 5.27 -3.82 10.57
C GLU A 46 4.65 -3.15 11.81
N GLU A 47 5.14 -1.98 12.20
CA GLU A 47 4.62 -1.21 13.35
C GLU A 47 3.19 -0.70 13.09
N VAL A 48 2.87 -0.42 11.82
CA VAL A 48 1.56 0.08 11.38
C VAL A 48 0.69 -1.02 10.77
N LYS A 49 1.21 -2.24 10.61
CA LYS A 49 0.47 -3.44 10.21
C LYS A 49 -0.83 -3.67 10.99
N PRO A 50 -0.88 -3.51 12.34
CA PRO A 50 -2.14 -3.63 13.07
C PRO A 50 -3.18 -2.55 12.72
N LEU A 51 -2.75 -1.40 12.17
CA LEU A 51 -3.63 -0.29 11.80
C LEU A 51 -4.26 -0.48 10.40
N VAL A 52 -3.51 -1.08 9.47
CA VAL A 52 -3.96 -1.33 8.08
C VAL A 52 -4.60 -2.71 7.87
N GLY A 53 -4.38 -3.64 8.82
CA GLY A 53 -4.92 -4.99 8.80
C GLY A 53 -3.93 -6.04 8.27
N SER A 54 -3.98 -7.23 8.87
CA SER A 54 -3.04 -8.33 8.60
C SER A 54 -3.11 -8.93 7.20
N GLY A 55 -4.13 -8.58 6.40
CA GLY A 55 -4.30 -9.05 5.02
C GLY A 55 -3.44 -8.29 3.99
N LEU A 56 -2.77 -7.21 4.41
CA LEU A 56 -1.95 -6.41 3.51
C LEU A 56 -0.56 -7.02 3.31
N ASP A 57 -0.22 -7.33 2.06
CA ASP A 57 1.13 -7.79 1.72
C ASP A 57 2.12 -6.61 1.69
N LEU A 58 2.76 -6.36 2.82
CA LEU A 58 3.75 -5.30 3.00
C LEU A 58 5.00 -5.51 2.12
N SER A 59 5.26 -6.74 1.65
CA SER A 59 6.43 -7.05 0.83
C SER A 59 6.39 -6.35 -0.52
N ARG A 60 5.21 -5.96 -1.00
CA ARG A 60 4.99 -5.23 -2.25
C ARG A 60 5.22 -3.72 -2.14
N TYR A 61 5.39 -3.21 -0.93
CA TYR A 61 5.58 -1.78 -0.68
C TYR A 61 7.01 -1.50 -0.21
N ALA A 62 7.58 -0.40 -0.69
CA ALA A 62 8.80 0.19 -0.19
C ALA A 62 8.41 1.29 0.80
N TYR A 63 9.10 1.34 1.93
CA TYR A 63 8.86 2.34 2.95
C TYR A 63 10.18 2.95 3.38
N ASP A 64 10.18 4.28 3.47
CA ASP A 64 11.31 5.07 3.91
C ASP A 64 11.03 5.64 5.32
N PRO A 65 11.67 5.11 6.37
CA PRO A 65 11.45 5.56 7.75
C PRO A 65 12.03 6.94 8.04
N ALA A 66 12.93 7.46 7.20
CA ALA A 66 13.50 8.80 7.37
C ALA A 66 12.49 9.89 6.96
N THR A 67 11.64 9.61 5.98
CA THR A 67 10.65 10.54 5.44
C THR A 67 9.20 10.14 5.71
N GLY A 68 8.96 8.93 6.24
CA GLY A 68 7.62 8.38 6.43
C GLY A 68 6.92 8.01 5.12
N LYS A 69 7.65 7.96 3.99
CA LYS A 69 7.05 7.81 2.67
C LYS A 69 6.91 6.34 2.31
N VAL A 70 5.72 5.96 1.86
CA VAL A 70 5.43 4.60 1.34
C VAL A 70 5.15 4.67 -0.15
N THR A 71 5.73 3.74 -0.90
CA THR A 71 5.57 3.61 -2.35
C THR A 71 5.44 2.13 -2.73
N LEU A 72 4.94 1.84 -3.93
CA LEU A 72 5.00 0.49 -4.47
C LEU A 72 6.44 0.16 -4.84
N LYS A 73 6.90 -1.06 -4.52
CA LYS A 73 8.19 -1.52 -5.02
C LYS A 73 8.13 -1.58 -6.55
N PRO A 74 9.11 -1.00 -7.26
CA PRO A 74 9.27 -1.29 -8.67
C PRO A 74 9.57 -2.79 -8.81
N ASN A 75 8.78 -3.47 -9.63
CA ASN A 75 8.96 -4.89 -9.96
C ASN A 75 9.97 -5.07 -11.08
#